data_AF-A0A1Y5KAH7-F1
#
_entry.id   AF-A0A1Y5KAH7-F1
#
_cell.length_a   1.000
_cell.length_b   1.000
_cell.length_c   1.000
_cell.angle_alpha   90.00
_cell.angle_beta   90.00
_cell.angle_gamma   90.00
#
_symmetry.space_group_name_H-M   'P 1'
#
loop_
_entity.id
_entity.type
_entity.pdbx_description
1 polymer ?
#
loop_
_entity_poly.entity_id
_entity_poly.type
_entity_poly.pdbx_seq_one_letter_code
_entity_poly.pdbx_strand_id
1 'polypeptide(L)' 'MCSVYSNNSVAEPHVKKAAISKKQAVELAKKNEDGKTLKITDQNDIYTVRILKNDGHVVDVHVNKKTGKVKKD' A
#
# COMPACT_ATOMS: atom_id res chain seq x y z
N MET A 1 -31.25 10.66 -20.83
CA MET A 1 -31.04 9.98 -19.53
C MET A 1 -29.54 10.00 -19.23
N CYS A 2 -29.21 10.31 -17.97
CA CYS A 2 -27.92 10.71 -17.39
C CYS A 2 -26.66 9.99 -17.94
N SER A 3 -25.70 10.73 -18.50
CA SER A 3 -24.49 11.28 -17.83
C SER A 3 -23.35 10.26 -17.74
N VAL A 4 -22.43 10.26 -18.72
CA VAL A 4 -21.11 10.91 -18.72
C VAL A 4 -20.09 10.37 -17.68
N TYR A 5 -19.02 9.79 -18.23
CA TYR A 5 -17.65 9.63 -17.72
C TYR A 5 -17.46 9.18 -16.26
N SER A 6 -17.23 7.87 -16.05
CA SER A 6 -16.42 7.41 -14.91
C SER A 6 -14.99 7.21 -15.38
N ASN A 7 -14.20 8.26 -15.21
CA ASN A 7 -12.78 8.30 -15.47
C ASN A 7 -12.08 7.17 -14.71
N ASN A 8 -11.45 6.29 -15.49
CA ASN A 8 -10.45 5.34 -15.05
C ASN A 8 -9.32 6.15 -14.37
N SER A 9 -9.39 6.34 -13.05
CA SER A 9 -8.30 6.97 -12.29
C SER A 9 -7.20 5.94 -12.06
N VAL A 10 -6.65 5.42 -13.15
CA VAL A 10 -5.26 4.97 -13.17
C VAL A 10 -4.42 6.24 -13.15
N ALA A 11 -4.21 6.76 -11.95
CA ALA A 11 -3.19 7.77 -11.72
C ALA A 11 -1.85 7.14 -12.09
N GLU A 12 -1.43 7.31 -13.34
CA GLU A 12 -0.06 7.08 -13.79
C GLU A 12 0.80 8.08 -13.00
N PRO A 13 1.64 7.61 -12.06
CA PRO A 13 2.38 8.52 -11.21
C PRO A 13 3.46 9.16 -12.07
N HIS A 14 3.31 10.46 -12.31
CA HIS A 14 4.42 11.30 -12.73
C HIS A 14 5.59 11.02 -11.79
N VAL A 15 6.65 10.40 -12.31
CA VAL A 15 7.81 9.94 -11.54
C VAL A 15 8.65 11.16 -11.16
N LYS A 16 8.18 11.93 -10.19
CA LYS A 16 9.07 12.45 -9.17
C LYS A 16 9.22 11.28 -8.21
N LYS A 17 10.45 10.83 -7.91
CA LYS A 17 10.73 9.95 -6.76
C LYS A 17 10.38 10.69 -5.46
N ALA A 18 9.11 11.07 -5.30
CA ALA A 18 8.57 11.52 -4.04
C ALA A 18 8.48 10.28 -3.16
N ALA A 19 8.81 10.44 -1.88
CA ALA A 19 8.71 9.36 -0.92
C ALA A 19 7.32 8.69 -1.03
N ILE A 20 7.31 7.38 -0.91
CA ILE A 20 6.09 6.58 -0.89
C ILE A 20 5.16 7.18 0.16
N SER A 21 3.88 7.32 -0.19
CA SER A 21 2.86 7.78 0.75
C SER A 21 2.21 6.60 1.48
N LYS A 22 1.55 6.86 2.62
CA LYS A 22 0.79 5.83 3.37
C LYS A 22 -0.15 5.03 2.47
N LYS A 23 -0.88 5.70 1.56
CA LYS A 23 -1.82 5.04 0.63
C LYS A 23 -1.09 4.08 -0.31
N GLN A 24 0.01 4.53 -0.91
CA GLN A 24 0.83 3.68 -1.79
C GLN A 24 1.44 2.49 -1.04
N ALA A 25 1.85 2.68 0.21
CA ALA A 25 2.37 1.58 1.03
C ALA A 25 1.31 0.50 1.28
N VAL A 26 0.05 0.89 1.55
CA VAL A 26 -1.06 -0.05 1.67
C VAL A 26 -1.33 -0.77 0.35
N GLU A 27 -1.33 -0.07 -0.78
CA GLU A 27 -1.54 -0.69 -2.09
C GLU A 27 -0.43 -1.68 -2.45
N LEU A 28 0.83 -1.35 -2.17
CA LEU A 28 1.97 -2.24 -2.37
C LEU A 28 1.90 -3.47 -1.46
N ALA A 29 1.52 -3.28 -0.19
CA ALA A 29 1.38 -4.38 0.75
C ALA A 29 0.21 -5.31 0.36
N LYS A 30 -0.95 -4.76 -0.01
CA LYS A 30 -2.11 -5.54 -0.48
C LYS A 30 -1.86 -6.26 -1.82
N LYS A 31 -1.01 -5.70 -2.70
CA LYS A 31 -0.57 -6.41 -3.92
C LYS A 31 0.36 -7.58 -3.63
N ASN A 32 1.08 -7.54 -2.51
CA ASN A 32 2.02 -8.59 -2.11
C ASN A 32 1.40 -9.64 -1.18
N GLU A 33 0.31 -9.30 -0.51
CA GLU A 33 -0.37 -10.13 0.49
C GLU A 33 -1.89 -10.07 0.29
N ASP A 34 -2.48 -11.23 0.06
CA ASP A 34 -3.93 -11.39 0.01
C ASP A 34 -4.52 -11.32 1.43
N GLY A 35 -5.04 -10.16 1.78
CA GLY A 35 -5.62 -9.95 3.11
C GLY A 35 -6.18 -8.55 3.36
N LYS A 36 -6.70 -8.36 4.56
CA LYS A 36 -7.24 -7.09 5.03
C LYS A 36 -6.19 -6.36 5.85
N THR A 37 -5.86 -5.13 5.44
CA THR A 37 -5.02 -4.24 6.23
C THR A 37 -5.73 -3.88 7.54
N LEU A 38 -5.08 -4.17 8.66
CA LEU A 38 -5.57 -3.84 10.00
C LEU A 38 -5.08 -2.47 10.44
N LYS A 39 -3.77 -2.23 10.33
CA LYS A 39 -3.13 -1.02 10.82
C LYS A 39 -1.95 -0.65 9.93
N ILE A 40 -1.78 0.64 9.70
CA ILE A 40 -0.56 1.19 9.12
C ILE A 40 0.13 2.07 10.15
N THR A 41 1.41 1.81 10.38
CA THR A 41 2.27 2.60 11.26
C THR A 41 3.35 3.26 10.43
N ASP A 42 3.53 4.55 10.62
CA ASP A 42 4.62 5.31 10.01
C ASP A 42 5.80 5.33 10.98
N GLN A 43 6.87 4.62 10.67
CA GLN A 43 8.08 4.58 11.47
C GLN A 43 9.27 5.08 10.66
N ASN A 44 9.56 6.38 10.84
CA ASN A 44 10.73 7.03 10.25
C ASN A 44 10.77 6.91 8.72
N ASP A 45 11.54 5.94 8.20
CA ASP A 45 11.75 5.64 6.78
C ASP A 45 11.01 4.38 6.29
N ILE A 46 10.17 3.78 7.14
CA ILE A 46 9.45 2.54 6.86
C ILE A 46 7.97 2.70 7.25
N TYR A 47 7.08 2.19 6.41
CA TYR A 47 5.69 1.94 6.78
C TYR A 47 5.51 0.48 7.17
N THR A 48 5.04 0.24 8.37
CA THR A 48 4.66 -1.11 8.83
C THR A 48 3.17 -1.29 8.62
N VAL A 49 2.81 -2.14 7.67
CA VAL A 49 1.44 -2.44 7.31
C VAL A 49 1.08 -3.82 7.86
N ARG A 50 0.24 -3.84 8.88
CA ARG A 50 -0.25 -5.08 9.48
C ARG A 50 -1.43 -5.61 8.69
N ILE A 51 -1.34 -6.85 8.22
CA ILE A 51 -2.35 -7.48 7.36
C ILE A 51 -2.87 -8.75 8.05
N LEU A 52 -4.19 -8.85 8.18
CA LEU A 52 -4.88 -10.10 8.52
C LEU A 52 -5.08 -10.90 7.23
N LYS A 53 -4.42 -12.04 7.12
CA LYS A 53 -4.61 -13.00 6.03
C LYS A 53 -5.97 -13.66 6.16
N ASN A 54 -6.46 -14.19 5.04
CA ASN A 54 -7.69 -14.99 5.03
C ASN A 54 -7.59 -16.25 5.89
N ASP A 55 -6.38 -16.75 6.10
CA ASP A 55 -6.07 -17.88 6.99
C ASP A 55 -6.16 -17.54 8.49
N GLY A 56 -6.43 -16.26 8.84
CA GLY A 56 -6.54 -15.79 10.22
C GLY A 56 -5.20 -15.37 10.85
N HIS A 57 -4.08 -15.62 10.17
CA HIS A 57 -2.77 -15.12 10.61
C HIS A 57 -2.59 -13.64 10.32
N VAL A 58 -1.87 -12.97 11.22
CA VAL A 58 -1.47 -11.57 11.06
C VAL A 58 -0.01 -11.52 10.66
N VAL A 59 0.29 -10.83 9.56
CA VAL A 59 1.67 -10.56 9.11
C VAL A 59 1.94 -9.07 9.09
N ASP A 60 3.18 -8.71 9.42
CA ASP A 60 3.64 -7.33 9.41
C ASP A 60 4.50 -7.11 8.15
N VAL A 61 4.04 -6.21 7.29
CA VAL A 61 4.68 -5.90 6.00
C VAL A 61 5.40 -4.55 6.09
N HIS A 62 6.71 -4.56 5.95
CA HIS A 62 7.57 -3.38 6.01
C HIS A 62 7.79 -2.78 4.62
N VAL A 63 7.31 -1.57 4.37
CA VAL A 63 7.48 -0.86 3.08
C VAL A 63 8.43 0.31 3.27
N ASN A 64 9.55 0.31 2.55
CA ASN A 64 10.52 1.39 2.64
C ASN A 64 10.01 2.67 1.92
N LYS A 65 9.99 3.81 2.62
CA LYS A 65 9.46 5.09 2.14
C LYS A 65 10.27 5.71 1.01
N LYS A 66 11.57 5.44 0.96
CA LYS A 66 12.49 6.00 -0.03
C LYS A 66 12.55 5.17 -1.31
N THR A 67 12.44 3.85 -1.19
CA THR A 67 12.67 2.91 -2.30
C THR A 67 11.42 2.15 -2.74
N GLY A 68 10.35 2.13 -1.94
CA GLY A 68 9.16 1.31 -2.19
C GLY A 68 9.39 -0.19 -2.04
N LYS A 69 10.57 -0.62 -1.56
CA LYS A 69 10.85 -2.03 -1.31
C LYS A 69 9.99 -2.55 -0.17
N VAL A 70 9.30 -3.66 -0.43
CA VAL A 70 8.50 -4.38 0.55
C VAL A 70 9.33 -5.53 1.13
N LYS A 71 9.41 -5.62 2.45
CA LYS A 71 9.99 -6.72 3.21
C LYS A 71 8.91 -7.33 4.11
N LYS A 72 8.84 -8.65 4.13
CA LYS A 72 7.91 -9.43 4.95
C LYS A 72 8.72 -10.00 6.12
N ASP A 73 8.11 -10.00 7.30
CA ASP A 73 8.58 -10.71 8.49
C ASP A 73 7.53 -11.76 8.88
#